data_AF-A0A926YUI3-F1
#
_entry.id   AF-A0A926YUI3-F1
#
_cell.length_a   1.000
_cell.length_b   1.000
_cell.length_c   1.000
_cell.angle_alpha   90.00
_cell.angle_beta   90.00
_cell.angle_gamma   90.00
#
_symmetry.space_group_name_H-M   'P 1'
#
loop_
_entity.id
_entity.type
_entity.pdbx_description
1 polymer ?
#
loop_
_entity_poly.entity_id
_entity_poly.type
_entity_poly.pdbx_seq_one_letter_code
_entity_poly.pdbx_strand_id
1 'polypeptide(L)'
;MPLIKRCIAEFFGTFWLVLGGCGSAVLAASFTSDGATIADNTLFPLGIGLVGVSLAFGLTVLTMAYAVGHVSGGHFNPAVSFGLWAGKRFPAGDLLPYIVAQVLGAIVAGGTIYLIASGRDGFTLTGGNPLATNGYGVHSPGGYGL
;
A
#
# COMPACT_ATOMS: atom_id res chain seq x y z
N MET A 1 -19.00 -7.52 -17.58
CA MET A 1 -19.21 -7.45 -16.12
C MET A 1 -19.80 -6.09 -15.76
N PRO A 2 -20.85 -5.99 -14.92
CA PRO A 2 -21.42 -4.70 -14.48
C PRO A 2 -20.38 -3.78 -13.83
N LEU A 3 -20.47 -2.47 -14.05
CA LEU A 3 -19.51 -1.48 -13.53
C LEU A 3 -19.36 -1.58 -12.01
N ILE A 4 -20.46 -1.69 -11.27
CA ILE A 4 -20.43 -1.79 -9.81
C ILE A 4 -19.61 -2.98 -9.30
N LYS A 5 -19.69 -4.15 -9.97
CA LYS A 5 -18.90 -5.33 -9.60
C LYS A 5 -17.40 -5.11 -9.84
N ARG A 6 -17.08 -4.38 -10.91
CA ARG A 6 -15.71 -4.01 -11.25
C ARG A 6 -15.15 -3.02 -10.23
N CYS A 7 -15.92 -1.99 -9.86
CA CYS A 7 -15.54 -1.03 -8.82
C CYS A 7 -15.33 -1.71 -7.46
N ILE A 8 -16.15 -2.68 -7.07
CA ILE A 8 -15.94 -3.45 -5.84
C ILE A 8 -14.61 -4.23 -5.89
N ALA A 9 -14.31 -4.88 -7.02
CA ALA A 9 -13.03 -5.56 -7.21
C ALA A 9 -11.82 -4.59 -7.15
N GLU A 10 -11.95 -3.40 -7.74
CA GLU A 10 -10.94 -2.35 -7.65
C GLU A 10 -10.74 -1.83 -6.22
N PHE A 11 -11.83 -1.62 -5.47
CA PHE A 11 -11.77 -1.23 -4.07
C PHE A 11 -11.00 -2.25 -3.23
N PHE A 12 -11.34 -3.54 -3.32
CA PHE A 12 -10.65 -4.59 -2.57
C PHE A 12 -9.21 -4.80 -3.03
N GLY A 13 -8.95 -4.68 -4.34
CA GLY A 13 -7.60 -4.80 -4.87
C GLY A 13 -6.68 -3.68 -4.40
N THR A 14 -7.15 -2.43 -4.42
CA THR A 14 -6.36 -1.31 -3.87
C THR A 14 -6.26 -1.36 -2.35
N PHE A 15 -7.33 -1.78 -1.65
CA PHE A 15 -7.27 -2.03 -0.20
C PHE A 15 -6.16 -3.03 0.14
N TRP A 16 -6.11 -4.16 -0.55
CA TRP A 16 -5.10 -5.19 -0.30
C TRP A 16 -3.68 -4.74 -0.65
N LEU A 17 -3.53 -4.02 -1.76
CA LEU A 17 -2.27 -3.42 -2.19
C LEU A 17 -1.72 -2.47 -1.12
N VAL A 18 -2.53 -1.55 -0.61
CA VAL A 18 -2.11 -0.58 0.41
C VAL A 18 -1.89 -1.27 1.76
N LEU A 19 -2.80 -2.18 2.15
CA LEU A 19 -2.68 -2.90 3.41
C LEU A 19 -1.39 -3.71 3.47
N GLY A 20 -1.08 -4.49 2.43
CA GLY A 20 0.13 -5.31 2.43
C GLY A 20 1.39 -4.50 2.11
N GLY A 21 1.36 -3.58 1.14
CA GLY A 21 2.50 -2.74 0.79
C GLY A 21 2.86 -1.76 1.91
N CYS A 22 2.01 -0.76 2.15
CA CYS A 22 2.25 0.25 3.19
C CYS A 22 2.25 -0.37 4.59
N GLY A 23 1.37 -1.33 4.88
CA GLY A 23 1.36 -1.99 6.18
C GLY A 23 2.64 -2.78 6.46
N SER A 24 3.24 -3.44 5.45
CA SER A 24 4.54 -4.09 5.64
C SER A 24 5.66 -3.09 5.96
N ALA A 25 5.62 -1.90 5.36
CA ALA A 25 6.59 -0.83 5.63
C ALA A 25 6.43 -0.25 7.04
N VAL A 26 5.19 0.04 7.46
CA VAL A 26 4.88 0.63 8.77
C VAL A 26 5.08 -0.36 9.90
N LEU A 27 4.65 -1.60 9.70
CA LEU A 27 4.58 -2.59 10.77
C LEU A 27 5.80 -3.51 10.78
N ALA A 28 6.37 -3.90 9.64
CA ALA A 28 7.33 -5.02 9.56
C ALA A 28 8.72 -4.69 8.99
N ALA A 29 8.93 -3.52 8.40
CA ALA A 29 10.22 -3.18 7.78
C ALA A 29 11.37 -3.09 8.79
N SER A 30 11.09 -2.79 10.07
CA SER A 30 12.11 -2.69 11.11
C SER A 30 11.52 -3.03 12.48
N PHE A 31 11.55 -4.31 12.84
CA PHE A 31 11.25 -4.74 14.21
C PHE A 31 12.46 -4.75 15.15
N THR A 32 13.61 -4.18 14.77
CA THR A 32 14.81 -4.22 15.60
C THR A 32 15.68 -2.97 15.42
N SER A 33 15.36 -1.92 16.15
CA SER A 33 16.43 -1.09 16.73
C SER A 33 17.20 -1.90 17.80
N ASP A 34 16.57 -2.91 18.40
CA ASP A 34 17.21 -3.92 19.25
C ASP A 34 17.19 -5.27 18.52
N GLY A 35 18.32 -5.68 17.92
CA GLY A 35 18.42 -6.99 17.26
C GLY A 35 18.10 -8.12 18.24
N ALA A 36 17.42 -9.18 17.79
CA ALA A 36 17.35 -10.39 18.59
C ALA A 36 18.75 -11.02 18.65
N THR A 37 19.30 -11.18 19.86
CA THR A 37 20.55 -11.89 20.08
C THR A 37 20.28 -13.39 19.94
N ILE A 38 20.61 -13.97 18.77
CA ILE A 38 20.38 -15.40 18.49
C ILE A 38 21.50 -16.27 19.11
N ALA A 39 22.65 -15.66 19.41
CA ALA A 39 23.78 -16.19 20.16
C ALA A 39 24.65 -15.00 20.60
N ASP A 40 25.58 -15.20 21.55
CA ASP A 40 26.52 -14.17 22.00
C ASP A 40 27.11 -13.40 20.77
N ASN A 41 26.89 -12.09 20.72
CA ASN A 41 27.29 -11.19 19.62
C ASN A 41 26.69 -11.42 18.21
N THR A 42 25.59 -12.18 18.06
CA THR A 42 24.89 -12.30 16.76
C THR A 42 23.60 -11.47 16.76
N LEU A 43 23.61 -10.31 16.08
CA LEU A 43 22.41 -9.50 15.87
C LEU A 43 21.64 -10.00 14.64
N PHE A 44 20.42 -10.51 14.85
CA PHE A 44 19.48 -10.73 13.75
C PHE A 44 18.44 -9.60 13.72
N PRO A 45 18.36 -8.83 12.63
CA PRO A 45 17.28 -7.88 12.46
C PRO A 45 15.96 -8.64 12.21
N LEU A 46 14.96 -8.51 13.09
CA LEU A 46 13.66 -9.20 13.00
C LEU A 46 12.69 -8.54 11.99
N GLY A 47 13.21 -7.77 11.02
CA GLY A 47 12.41 -7.05 10.02
C GLY A 47 12.56 -7.61 8.61
N ILE A 48 11.65 -7.22 7.71
CA ILE A 48 11.66 -7.67 6.31
C ILE A 48 12.54 -6.79 5.39
N GLY A 49 12.97 -5.61 5.87
CA GLY A 49 13.79 -4.66 5.13
C GLY A 49 13.16 -4.16 3.82
N LEU A 50 13.92 -3.42 3.03
CA LEU A 50 13.43 -2.85 1.76
C LEU A 50 13.07 -3.92 0.72
N VAL A 51 13.80 -5.04 0.70
CA VAL A 51 13.52 -6.16 -0.22
C VAL A 51 12.17 -6.79 0.12
N GLY A 52 11.91 -7.06 1.41
CA GLY A 52 10.64 -7.63 1.83
C GLY A 52 9.46 -6.68 1.60
N VAL A 53 9.63 -5.38 1.83
CA VAL A 53 8.61 -4.37 1.48
C VAL A 53 8.34 -4.38 -0.03
N SER A 54 9.39 -4.42 -0.85
CA SER A 54 9.26 -4.47 -2.31
C SER A 54 8.51 -5.73 -2.77
N LEU A 55 8.80 -6.87 -2.17
CA LEU A 55 8.08 -8.12 -2.40
C LEU A 55 6.61 -8.04 -1.93
N ALA A 56 6.32 -7.42 -0.79
CA ALA A 56 4.95 -7.26 -0.31
C ALA A 56 4.09 -6.43 -1.29
N PHE A 57 4.61 -5.34 -1.83
CA PHE A 57 3.92 -4.60 -2.91
C PHE A 57 3.70 -5.46 -4.15
N GLY A 58 4.71 -6.19 -4.63
CA GLY A 58 4.56 -7.03 -5.82
C GLY A 58 3.57 -8.19 -5.62
N LEU A 59 3.66 -8.90 -4.50
CA LEU A 59 2.83 -10.07 -4.19
C LEU A 59 1.38 -9.70 -3.90
N THR A 60 1.11 -8.54 -3.30
CA THR A 60 -0.26 -8.06 -3.09
C THR A 60 -0.96 -7.74 -4.42
N VAL A 61 -0.26 -7.09 -5.36
CA VAL A 61 -0.78 -6.91 -6.73
C VAL A 61 -1.01 -8.27 -7.40
N LEU A 62 -0.03 -9.18 -7.36
CA LEU A 62 -0.12 -10.50 -7.96
C LEU A 62 -1.35 -11.27 -7.45
N THR A 63 -1.50 -11.35 -6.13
CA THR A 63 -2.59 -12.11 -5.50
C THR A 63 -3.95 -11.55 -5.86
N MET A 64 -4.13 -10.23 -5.92
CA MET A 64 -5.41 -9.63 -6.33
C MET A 64 -5.64 -9.67 -7.84
N ALA A 65 -4.59 -9.63 -8.65
CA ALA A 65 -4.72 -9.85 -10.09
C ALA A 65 -5.25 -11.25 -10.39
N TYR A 66 -4.77 -12.27 -9.67
CA TYR A 66 -5.31 -13.63 -9.76
C TYR A 66 -6.73 -13.74 -9.19
N ALA A 67 -6.98 -13.16 -8.00
CA ALA A 67 -8.25 -13.30 -7.31
C ALA A 67 -9.40 -12.57 -8.02
N VAL A 68 -9.19 -11.32 -8.46
CA VAL A 68 -10.25 -10.47 -9.01
C VAL A 68 -9.84 -9.68 -10.26
N GLY A 69 -8.63 -9.87 -10.79
CA GLY A 69 -8.19 -9.18 -12.01
C GLY A 69 -9.06 -9.52 -13.23
N HIS A 70 -9.57 -10.76 -13.32
CA HIS A 70 -10.53 -11.15 -14.36
C HIS A 70 -11.90 -10.47 -14.23
N VAL A 71 -12.21 -9.85 -13.07
CA VAL A 71 -13.45 -9.11 -12.84
C VAL A 71 -13.32 -7.67 -13.35
N SER A 72 -12.30 -6.94 -12.91
CA SER A 72 -12.14 -5.50 -13.19
C SER A 72 -11.10 -5.15 -14.25
N GLY A 73 -10.22 -6.08 -14.62
CA GLY A 73 -8.97 -5.78 -15.33
C GLY A 73 -7.79 -5.56 -14.40
N GLY A 74 -8.01 -5.55 -13.08
CA GLY A 74 -6.96 -5.52 -12.05
C GLY A 74 -6.09 -4.27 -12.08
N HIS A 75 -6.70 -3.08 -12.20
CA HIS A 75 -5.92 -1.84 -12.29
C HIS A 75 -5.31 -1.48 -10.93
N PHE A 76 -6.13 -1.51 -9.88
CA PHE A 76 -5.84 -1.23 -8.47
C PHE A 76 -5.10 0.08 -8.19
N ASN A 77 -5.03 0.96 -9.19
CA ASN A 77 -4.21 2.16 -9.19
C ASN A 77 -4.78 3.20 -10.17
N PRO A 78 -5.04 4.44 -9.73
CA PRO A 78 -5.50 5.53 -10.58
C PRO A 78 -4.62 5.81 -11.79
N ALA A 79 -3.29 5.75 -11.64
CA ALA A 79 -2.34 5.98 -12.73
C ALA A 79 -2.41 4.88 -13.79
N VAL A 80 -2.63 3.62 -13.39
CA VAL A 80 -2.83 2.51 -14.32
C VAL A 80 -4.14 2.67 -15.09
N SER A 81 -5.23 3.01 -14.39
CA SER A 81 -6.52 3.31 -15.02
C SER A 81 -6.41 4.45 -16.03
N PHE A 82 -5.74 5.53 -15.65
CA PHE A 82 -5.49 6.66 -16.53
C PHE A 82 -4.63 6.28 -17.74
N GLY A 83 -3.55 5.52 -17.53
CA GLY A 83 -2.67 5.05 -18.62
C GLY A 83 -3.41 4.18 -19.64
N LEU A 84 -4.27 3.27 -19.18
CA LEU A 84 -5.10 2.44 -20.07
C LEU A 84 -6.17 3.27 -20.80
N TRP A 85 -6.75 4.27 -20.13
CA TRP A 85 -7.66 5.21 -20.77
C TRP A 85 -6.96 6.05 -21.85
N ALA A 86 -5.82 6.64 -21.53
CA ALA A 86 -5.00 7.43 -22.46
C ALA A 86 -4.55 6.58 -23.66
N GLY A 87 -4.26 5.29 -23.42
CA GLY A 87 -3.96 4.30 -24.45
C GLY A 87 -5.19 3.78 -25.22
N LYS A 88 -6.39 4.34 -25.00
CA LYS A 88 -7.67 3.91 -25.62
C LYS A 88 -8.03 2.44 -25.36
N ARG A 89 -7.54 1.86 -24.26
CA ARG A 89 -7.79 0.48 -23.82
C ARG A 89 -8.81 0.40 -22.68
N PHE A 90 -9.33 1.54 -22.23
CA PHE A 90 -10.28 1.61 -21.13
C PHE A 90 -11.33 2.71 -21.38
N PRO A 91 -12.63 2.45 -21.22
CA PRO A 91 -13.68 3.42 -21.50
C PRO A 91 -13.58 4.68 -20.61
N ALA A 92 -13.76 5.86 -21.21
CA ALA A 92 -13.69 7.13 -20.48
C ALA A 92 -14.70 7.24 -19.34
N GLY A 93 -15.93 6.73 -19.54
CA GLY A 93 -16.98 6.74 -18.52
C GLY A 93 -16.69 5.87 -17.29
N ASP A 94 -15.78 4.89 -17.41
CA ASP A 94 -15.42 3.99 -16.31
C ASP A 94 -14.25 4.53 -15.48
N LEU A 95 -13.52 5.54 -15.99
CA LEU A 95 -12.29 6.05 -15.38
C LEU A 95 -12.52 6.64 -13.99
N LEU A 96 -13.41 7.63 -13.87
CA LEU A 96 -13.67 8.27 -12.59
C LEU A 96 -14.25 7.29 -11.56
N PRO A 97 -15.23 6.42 -11.89
CA PRO A 97 -15.69 5.36 -10.98
C PRO A 97 -14.58 4.45 -10.45
N TYR A 98 -13.62 4.06 -11.31
CA TYR A 98 -12.47 3.25 -10.89
C TYR A 98 -11.57 4.02 -9.92
N ILE A 99 -11.21 5.26 -10.26
CA ILE A 99 -10.35 6.09 -9.40
C ILE A 99 -10.98 6.28 -8.03
N VAL A 100 -12.28 6.59 -7.97
CA VAL A 100 -13.01 6.73 -6.70
C VAL A 100 -12.96 5.43 -5.89
N ALA A 101 -13.25 4.29 -6.52
CA ALA A 101 -13.20 3.00 -5.82
C ALA A 101 -11.80 2.67 -5.27
N GLN A 102 -10.75 2.93 -6.07
CA GLN A 102 -9.36 2.72 -5.68
C GLN A 102 -8.96 3.63 -4.51
N VAL A 103 -9.28 4.93 -4.58
CA VAL A 103 -8.99 5.90 -3.52
C VAL A 103 -9.72 5.53 -2.22
N LEU A 104 -11.00 5.14 -2.30
CA LEU A 104 -11.73 4.66 -1.12
C LEU A 104 -11.10 3.39 -0.53
N GLY A 105 -10.68 2.45 -1.37
CA GLY A 105 -9.96 1.25 -0.91
C GLY A 105 -8.65 1.57 -0.19
N ALA A 106 -7.88 2.51 -0.74
CA ALA A 106 -6.65 3.01 -0.13
C ALA A 106 -6.90 3.71 1.22
N ILE A 107 -7.94 4.55 1.31
CA ILE A 107 -8.31 5.24 2.57
C ILE A 107 -8.67 4.22 3.65
N VAL A 108 -9.50 3.22 3.32
CA VAL A 108 -9.90 2.19 4.29
C VAL A 108 -8.68 1.38 4.74
N ALA A 109 -7.78 1.00 3.83
CA ALA A 109 -6.54 0.31 4.19
C ALA A 109 -5.62 1.16 5.08
N GLY A 110 -5.44 2.44 4.75
CA GLY A 110 -4.69 3.40 5.57
C GLY A 110 -5.28 3.54 6.97
N GLY A 111 -6.61 3.61 7.07
CA GLY A 111 -7.34 3.58 8.34
C GLY A 111 -7.09 2.30 9.13
N THR A 112 -7.12 1.13 8.49
CA THR A 112 -6.79 -0.15 9.13
C THR A 112 -5.35 -0.17 9.66
N ILE A 113 -4.38 0.28 8.86
CA ILE A 113 -2.96 0.35 9.29
C ILE A 113 -2.83 1.31 10.49
N TYR A 114 -3.46 2.48 10.43
CA TYR A 114 -3.45 3.45 11.52
C TYR A 114 -4.02 2.87 12.82
N LEU A 115 -5.16 2.17 12.75
CA LEU A 115 -5.77 1.53 13.92
C LEU A 115 -4.83 0.49 14.54
N ILE A 116 -4.15 -0.31 13.73
CA ILE A 116 -3.18 -1.30 14.21
C ILE A 116 -1.96 -0.61 14.82
N ALA A 117 -1.37 0.36 14.12
CA ALA A 117 -0.16 1.05 14.55
C ALA A 117 -0.37 1.87 15.83
N SER A 118 -1.56 2.45 16.01
CA SER A 118 -1.95 3.19 17.23
C SER A 118 -2.04 2.32 18.48
N GLY A 119 -2.06 0.98 18.33
CA GLY A 119 -1.98 0.05 19.45
C GLY A 119 -0.57 -0.10 20.03
N ARG A 120 0.47 0.48 19.40
CA ARG A 120 1.84 0.46 19.91
C ARG A 120 2.13 1.72 20.72
N ASP A 121 2.61 1.55 21.95
CA ASP A 121 3.06 2.67 22.79
C ASP A 121 4.11 3.52 22.06
N GLY A 122 3.91 4.85 22.09
CA GLY A 122 4.80 5.82 21.44
C GLY A 122 4.57 6.02 19.94
N PHE A 123 3.57 5.39 19.32
CA PHE A 123 3.18 5.71 17.95
C PHE A 123 2.67 7.16 17.85
N THR A 124 3.17 7.92 16.88
CA THR A 124 2.67 9.26 16.57
C THR A 124 2.46 9.41 15.07
N LEU A 125 1.43 10.18 14.68
CA LEU A 125 1.19 10.57 13.29
C LEU A 125 2.09 11.73 12.82
N THR A 126 3.08 12.10 13.62
CA THR A 126 3.96 13.24 13.37
C THR A 126 5.35 12.78 12.96
N GLY A 127 6.04 13.58 12.15
CA GLY A 127 7.39 13.29 11.67
C GLY A 127 7.45 12.66 10.28
N GLY A 128 8.62 12.12 9.94
CA GLY A 128 8.89 11.55 8.62
C GLY A 128 8.19 10.21 8.43
N ASN A 129 7.15 10.21 7.60
CA ASN A 129 6.53 9.00 7.05
C ASN A 129 5.87 8.01 8.06
N PRO A 130 4.90 8.45 8.88
CA PRO A 130 4.28 7.61 9.91
C PRO A 130 3.41 6.47 9.36
N LEU A 131 2.95 6.56 8.10
CA LEU A 131 2.07 5.56 7.47
C LEU A 131 2.56 5.11 6.07
N ALA A 132 3.88 5.09 5.85
CA ALA A 132 4.47 4.81 4.53
C ALA A 132 4.03 5.77 3.39
N THR A 133 3.57 6.97 3.75
CA THR A 133 3.37 8.12 2.87
C THR A 133 4.67 8.71 2.34
N ASN A 134 4.72 8.99 1.04
CA ASN A 134 5.69 9.92 0.47
C ASN A 134 5.22 11.37 0.70
N GLY A 135 6.16 12.27 0.97
CA GLY A 135 5.87 13.67 1.25
C GLY A 135 7.10 14.56 1.09
N TYR A 136 6.95 15.83 1.43
CA TYR A 136 7.99 16.86 1.36
C TYR A 136 8.17 17.53 2.72
N GLY A 137 9.31 18.21 2.92
CA GLY A 137 9.63 18.89 4.17
C GLY A 137 9.57 17.94 5.36
N VAL A 138 8.83 18.30 6.40
CA VAL A 138 8.68 17.50 7.63
C VAL A 138 8.01 16.13 7.41
N HIS A 139 7.32 15.95 6.28
CA HIS A 139 6.67 14.69 5.90
C HIS A 139 7.55 13.83 4.98
N SER A 140 8.71 14.33 4.54
CA SER A 140 9.64 13.57 3.71
C SER A 140 10.54 12.70 4.57
N PRO A 141 10.53 11.36 4.41
CA PRO A 141 11.52 10.51 5.08
C PRO A 141 12.97 10.80 4.61
N GLY A 142 13.16 11.34 3.40
CA GLY A 142 14.46 11.75 2.88
C GLY A 142 14.79 13.24 3.04
N GLY A 143 13.96 14.02 3.75
CA GLY A 143 14.17 15.47 3.93
C GLY A 143 14.13 16.33 2.65
N TYR A 144 13.51 15.87 1.57
CA TYR A 144 13.40 16.65 0.33
C TYR A 144 12.55 17.92 0.53
N GLY A 145 13.10 19.07 0.11
CA GLY A 145 12.37 20.34 0.01
C GLY A 145 11.43 20.37 -1.20
N LEU A 146 10.50 21.33 -1.20
CA LEU A 146 9.66 21.72 -2.34
C LEU A 146 9.99 23.15 -2.74
#